data_AF-A0A382TE61-F1
#
_entry.id   AF-A0A382TE61-F1
#
_cell.length_a   1.000
_cell.length_b   1.000
_cell.length_c   1.000
_cell.angle_alpha   90.00
_cell.angle_beta   90.00
_cell.angle_gamma   90.00
#
_symmetry.space_group_name_H-M   'P 1'
#
loop_
_entity.id
_entity.type
_entity.pdbx_description
1 polymer ?
#
loop_
_entity_poly.entity_id
_entity_poly.type
_entity_poly.pdbx_seq_one_letter_code
_entity_poly.pdbx_strand_id
1 'polypeptide(L)' 'MAIINPAELDLKEEEVVKINRTAKVTSRGKRFRFSALIVVGDGNGHIGVGLGKANEVISA' A
#
# COMPACT_ATOMS: atom_id res chain seq x y z
N MET A 1 -4.02 13.64 22.34
CA MET A 1 -4.09 12.84 21.11
C MET A 1 -4.14 11.40 21.56
N ALA A 2 -5.23 10.69 21.28
CA ALA A 2 -5.42 9.33 21.77
C ALA A 2 -4.41 8.40 21.11
N ILE A 3 -3.74 7.56 21.91
CA ILE A 3 -2.90 6.49 21.39
C ILE A 3 -3.84 5.41 20.87
N ILE A 4 -3.86 5.23 19.56
CA ILE A 4 -4.65 4.19 18.91
C ILE A 4 -3.90 2.87 19.08
N ASN A 5 -4.54 1.87 19.68
CA ASN A 5 -3.98 0.52 19.78
C ASN A 5 -4.33 -0.28 18.51
N PRO A 6 -3.37 -0.55 17.59
CA PRO A 6 -3.65 -1.24 16.33
C PRO A 6 -4.05 -2.71 16.51
N ALA A 7 -3.80 -3.32 17.68
CA ALA A 7 -4.10 -4.73 17.92
C ALA A 7 -5.58 -5.00 18.27
N GLU A 8 -6.33 -3.96 18.67
CA GLU A 8 -7.75 -4.06 19.04
C GLU A 8 -8.68 -3.62 17.91
N LEU A 9 -8.12 -3.11 16.81
CA LEU A 9 -8.88 -2.63 15.66
C LEU A 9 -9.19 -3.79 14.71
N ASP A 10 -10.49 -3.98 14.44
CA ASP A 10 -10.97 -4.89 13.41
C ASP A 10 -10.93 -4.16 12.05
N LEU A 11 -9.81 -4.31 11.34
CA LEU A 11 -9.60 -3.72 10.01
C LEU A 11 -10.34 -4.56 8.97
N LYS A 12 -11.34 -3.97 8.30
CA LYS A 12 -12.28 -4.71 7.45
C LYS A 12 -12.09 -4.48 5.97
N GLU A 13 -11.81 -3.25 5.58
CA GLU A 13 -11.79 -2.85 4.18
C GLU A 13 -10.38 -2.45 3.77
N GLU A 14 -9.82 -3.19 2.81
CA GLU A 14 -8.59 -2.84 2.11
C GLU A 14 -8.97 -2.43 0.68
N GLU A 15 -8.67 -1.19 0.31
CA GLU A 15 -8.93 -0.67 -1.03
C GLU A 15 -7.62 -0.27 -1.72
N VAL A 16 -7.41 -0.78 -2.93
CA VAL A 16 -6.29 -0.38 -3.78
C VAL A 16 -6.67 0.88 -4.54
N VAL A 17 -6.21 2.03 -4.06
CA VAL A 17 -6.50 3.34 -4.66
C VAL A 17 -5.79 3.52 -5.99
N LYS A 18 -4.51 3.13 -6.05
CA LYS A 18 -3.70 3.34 -7.25
C LYS A 18 -2.54 2.38 -7.37
N ILE A 19 -2.35 1.85 -8.58
CA ILE A 19 -1.17 1.06 -8.96
C ILE A 19 -0.39 1.85 -10.01
N ASN A 20 0.90 2.05 -9.77
CA ASN A 20 1.81 2.64 -10.76
C ASN A 20 2.92 1.67 -11.12
N ARG A 21 3.25 1.57 -12.40
CA ARG A 21 4.46 0.87 -12.85
C ARG A 21 5.63 1.85 -12.78
N THR A 22 6.54 1.60 -11.85
CA THR A 22 7.78 2.37 -11.68
C THR A 22 8.95 1.64 -12.32
N ALA A 23 9.94 2.39 -12.82
CA ALA A 23 11.11 1.82 -13.47
C ALA A 23 12.39 2.47 -12.97
N LYS A 24 13.41 1.67 -12.65
CA LYS A 24 14.78 2.13 -12.44
C LYS A 24 15.60 1.87 -13.70
N VAL A 25 16.10 2.93 -14.32
CA VAL A 25 16.98 2.85 -15.49
C VAL A 25 18.41 2.59 -15.02
N THR A 26 19.08 1.63 -15.63
CA THR A 26 20.50 1.31 -15.41
C THR A 26 21.21 1.20 -16.76
N SER A 27 22.54 1.05 -16.74
CA SER A 27 23.34 0.82 -17.95
C SER A 27 22.93 -0.45 -18.73
N ARG A 28 22.29 -1.42 -18.08
CA ARG A 28 21.83 -2.69 -18.69
C ARG A 28 20.36 -2.69 -19.12
N GLY A 29 19.65 -1.57 -18.96
CA GLY A 29 18.23 -1.43 -19.35
C GLY A 29 17.34 -0.91 -18.23
N LYS A 30 16.05 -1.23 -18.27
CA LYS A 30 15.06 -0.76 -17.29
C LYS A 30 14.57 -1.92 -16.43
N ARG A 31 14.70 -1.77 -15.10
CA ARG A 31 14.08 -2.70 -14.14
C ARG A 31 12.74 -2.14 -13.69
N PHE A 32 11.67 -2.85 -14.00
CA PHE A 32 10.31 -2.46 -13.63
C PHE A 32 9.91 -3.02 -12.26
N ARG A 33 9.07 -2.28 -11.54
CA ARG A 33 8.37 -2.67 -10.32
C ARG A 33 7.00 -2.01 -10.29
N PHE A 34 6.09 -2.55 -9.48
CA PHE A 34 4.81 -1.93 -9.21
C PHE A 34 4.86 -1.25 -7.86
N SER A 35 4.29 -0.05 -7.77
CA SER A 35 3.98 0.61 -6.50
C SER A 35 2.47 0.63 -6.32
N ALA A 36 1.99 0.15 -5.18
CA ALA A 36 0.59 0.18 -4.78
C ALA A 36 0.39 1.23 -3.69
N LEU A 37 -0.65 2.04 -3.83
CA LEU A 37 -1.19 2.88 -2.76
C LEU A 37 -2.47 2.21 -2.26
N ILE A 38 -2.47 1.83 -1.00
CA ILE A 38 -3.55 1.07 -0.35
C ILE A 38 -4.08 1.89 0.82
N VAL A 39 -5.39 1.83 1.02
CA VAL A 39 -6.07 2.41 2.17
C VAL A 39 -6.74 1.29 2.94
N VAL A 40 -6.62 1.33 4.26
CA VAL A 40 -7.23 0.34 5.16
C VAL A 40 -8.08 1.07 6.18
N GLY A 41 -9.30 0.57 6.43
CA GLY A 41 -10.23 1.20 7.37
C GLY A 41 -11.04 0.20 8.20
N ASP A 42 -11.47 0.67 9.38
CA ASP A 42 -12.35 -0.07 10.30
C ASP A 42 -13.83 0.34 10.17
N GLY A 43 -14.16 1.29 9.29
CA GLY A 43 -15.50 1.86 9.11
C GLY A 43 -16.00 2.72 10.29
N ASN A 44 -15.22 2.83 11.38
CA ASN A 44 -15.55 3.54 12.61
C ASN A 44 -14.71 4.82 12.78
N GLY A 45 -14.16 5.33 11.67
CA GLY A 45 -13.42 6.59 11.62
C GLY A 45 -11.90 6.45 11.76
N HIS A 46 -11.36 5.23 11.86
CA HIS A 46 -9.92 4.99 11.80
C HIS A 46 -9.53 4.55 10.39
N ILE A 47 -8.62 5.31 9.79
CA ILE A 47 -8.13 5.08 8.43
C ILE A 47 -6.61 5.07 8.47
N GLY A 48 -6.01 4.06 7.85
CA GLY A 48 -4.59 3.95 7.58
C GLY A 48 -4.31 4.03 6.08
N VAL A 49 -3.17 4.61 5.71
CA VAL A 49 -2.70 4.66 4.32
C VAL A 49 -1.33 4.00 4.24
N GLY A 50 -1.16 3.08 3.28
CA GLY A 50 0.08 2.34 3.05
C GLY A 50 0.58 2.49 1.63
N LEU A 51 1.90 2.56 1.47
CA LEU A 51 2.56 2.55 0.16
C LEU A 51 3.50 1.35 0.07
N GLY A 52 3.20 0.45 -0.85
CA GLY A 52 3.96 -0.78 -1.11
C GLY A 52 4.68 -0.76 -2.46
N LYS A 53 5.77 -1.54 -2.58
CA LYS A 53 6.49 -1.74 -3.84
C LYS A 53 6.95 -3.19 -4.00
N ALA A 54 6.45 -3.88 -5.01
CA ALA A 54 6.88 -5.24 -5.33
C ALA A 54 7.15 -5.45 -6.83
N ASN A 55 7.60 -6.66 -7.17
CA ASN A 55 7.86 -7.05 -8.55
C ASN A 55 6.57 -7.43 -9.29
N GLU A 56 5.54 -7.87 -8.56
CA GLU A 56 4.23 -8.28 -9.08
C GLU A 56 3.13 -7.47 -8.39
N VAL A 57 1.93 -7.45 -8.97
CA VAL A 57 0.84 -6.58 -8.50
C VAL A 57 0.17 -7.13 -7.22
N ILE A 58 0.04 -8.45 -7.10
CA ILE A 58 -0.61 -9.08 -5.94
C ILE A 58 0.31 -9.08 -4.70
N SER A 59 1.62 -8.99 -4.91
CA SER A 59 2.61 -8.94 -3.83
C SER A 59 3.01 -7.51 -3.42
N ALA A 60 2.45 -6.48 -4.06
CA ALA A 60 2.74 -5.07 -3.83
C ALA A 60 1.77 -4.45 -2.83
#